data_AF-A0A1M3BNK4-F1
#
_entry.id   AF-A0A1M3BNK4-F1
#
_cell.length_a   1.000
_cell.length_b   1.000
_cell.length_c   1.000
_cell.angle_alpha   90.00
_cell.angle_beta   90.00
_cell.angle_gamma   90.00
#
_symmetry.space_group_name_H-M   'P 1'
#
loop_
_entity.id
_entity.type
_entity.pdbx_description
1 polymer ?
#
loop_
_entity_poly.entity_id
_entity_poly.type
_entity_poly.pdbx_seq_one_letter_code
_entity_poly.pdbx_strand_id
1 'polypeptide(L)'
;MSIYAVNLIGRRTLRDEEFRQRLLDDPEAALAELDLDDAEREALLAGDVVRLYEMGAHEYLLMTLARFGVLGLDLQTYNERIRRADPKYVY
;
A
#
# COMPACT_ATOMS: atom_id res chain seq x y z
N MET A 1 -12.48 -10.36 -2.94
CA MET A 1 -11.08 -9.91 -2.85
C MET A 1 -10.66 -9.40 -4.21
N SER A 2 -10.45 -8.09 -4.34
CA SER A 2 -9.97 -7.47 -5.58
C SER A 2 -8.90 -6.46 -5.20
N ILE A 3 -7.64 -6.90 -5.37
CA ILE A 3 -6.42 -6.11 -5.14
C ILE A 3 -6.38 -4.78 -5.91
N TYR A 4 -7.33 -4.58 -6.82
CA TYR A 4 -7.63 -3.32 -7.48
C TYR A 4 -7.74 -2.16 -6.50
N ALA A 5 -8.42 -2.32 -5.36
CA ALA A 5 -8.58 -1.24 -4.38
C ALA A 5 -7.23 -0.79 -3.81
N VAL A 6 -6.33 -1.73 -3.48
CA VAL A 6 -4.95 -1.44 -3.05
C VAL A 6 -4.16 -0.71 -4.13
N ASN A 7 -4.23 -1.18 -5.38
CA ASN A 7 -3.56 -0.53 -6.50
C ASN A 7 -4.12 0.88 -6.77
N LEU A 8 -5.44 1.07 -6.62
CA LEU A 8 -6.10 2.36 -6.73
C LEU A 8 -5.62 3.33 -5.65
N ILE A 9 -5.43 2.86 -4.41
CA ILE A 9 -4.84 3.66 -3.33
C ILE A 9 -3.45 4.14 -3.74
N GLY A 10 -2.55 3.24 -4.15
CA GLY A 10 -1.21 3.62 -4.60
C GLY A 10 -1.23 4.66 -5.74
N ARG A 11 -2.18 4.53 -6.68
CA ARG A 11 -2.39 5.52 -7.75
C ARG A 11 -2.92 6.85 -7.22
N ARG A 12 -3.88 6.85 -6.30
CA ARG A 12 -4.46 8.07 -5.70
C ARG A 12 -3.42 8.78 -4.85
N THR A 13 -2.68 8.08 -3.98
CA THR A 13 -1.58 8.67 -3.19
C THR A 13 -0.57 9.41 -4.08
N LEU A 14 -0.30 8.90 -5.27
CA LEU A 14 0.59 9.57 -6.24
C LEU A 14 -0.02 10.82 -6.89
N ARG A 15 -1.33 10.83 -7.17
CA ARG A 15 -1.99 11.83 -8.04
C ARG A 15 -2.85 12.84 -7.30
N ASP A 16 -3.31 12.51 -6.11
CA ASP A 16 -4.26 13.25 -5.31
C ASP A 16 -3.60 13.63 -3.97
N GLU A 17 -3.30 14.91 -3.83
CA GLU A 17 -2.65 15.46 -2.64
C GLU A 17 -3.60 15.53 -1.45
N GLU A 18 -4.89 15.78 -1.68
CA GLU A 18 -5.89 15.81 -0.61
C GLU A 18 -6.07 14.43 -0.02
N PHE A 19 -6.23 13.40 -0.86
CA PHE A 19 -6.30 12.02 -0.41
C PHE A 19 -5.03 11.58 0.33
N ARG A 20 -3.85 12.02 -0.14
CA ARG A 20 -2.58 11.76 0.55
C ARG A 20 -2.54 12.40 1.93
N GLN A 21 -2.97 13.65 2.06
CA GLN A 21 -3.01 14.33 3.35
C GLN A 21 -3.96 13.61 4.30
N ARG A 22 -5.14 13.20 3.82
CA ARG A 22 -6.08 12.38 4.61
C ARG A 22 -5.46 11.07 5.09
N LEU A 23 -4.69 10.39 4.24
CA LEU A 23 -3.95 9.16 4.61
C LEU A 23 -2.82 9.41 5.62
N LEU A 24 -2.23 10.60 5.66
CA LEU A 24 -1.22 10.97 6.66
C LEU A 24 -1.88 11.30 8.01
N ASP A 25 -3.02 11.98 7.98
CA ASP A 25 -3.69 12.47 9.19
C ASP A 25 -4.48 11.35 9.89
N ASP A 26 -5.27 10.58 9.14
CA ASP A 26 -6.09 9.49 9.65
C ASP A 26 -6.21 8.37 8.60
N PRO A 27 -5.24 7.42 8.59
CA PRO A 27 -5.25 6.32 7.65
C PRO A 27 -6.49 5.41 7.80
N GLU A 28 -7.01 5.21 9.01
CA GLU A 28 -8.16 4.34 9.23
C GLU A 28 -9.43 4.93 8.58
N ALA A 29 -9.67 6.23 8.81
CA ALA A 29 -10.81 6.92 8.20
C ALA A 29 -10.68 7.02 6.67
N ALA A 30 -9.48 7.31 6.16
CA ALA A 30 -9.24 7.41 4.71
C ALA A 30 -9.45 6.08 3.98
N LEU A 31 -9.10 4.95 4.63
CA LEU A 31 -9.31 3.61 4.07
C LEU A 31 -10.75 3.10 4.23
N ALA A 32 -11.49 3.59 5.24
CA ALA A 32 -12.87 3.16 5.48
C ALA A 32 -13.85 3.52 4.35
N GLU A 33 -13.53 4.53 3.54
CA GLU A 33 -14.33 4.96 2.38
C GLU A 33 -14.12 4.07 1.14
N LEU A 34 -13.19 3.11 1.21
CA LEU A 34 -12.82 2.26 0.09
C LEU A 34 -13.36 0.85 0.27
N ASP A 35 -13.65 0.22 -0.87
CA ASP A 35 -14.08 -1.19 -0.95
C ASP A 35 -12.88 -2.11 -0.77
N LEU A 36 -12.38 -2.16 0.46
CA LEU A 36 -11.31 -3.06 0.93
C LEU A 36 -11.92 -4.18 1.75
N ASP A 37 -11.46 -5.40 1.54
CA ASP A 37 -11.73 -6.46 2.50
C ASP A 37 -10.85 -6.31 3.76
N ASP A 38 -11.18 -7.11 4.79
CA ASP A 38 -10.50 -7.03 6.08
C ASP A 38 -9.01 -7.35 5.97
N ALA A 39 -8.63 -8.26 5.09
CA ALA A 39 -7.25 -8.69 4.91
C ALA A 39 -6.42 -7.61 4.21
N GLU A 40 -6.99 -6.96 3.19
CA GLU A 40 -6.38 -5.81 2.50
C GLU A 40 -6.21 -4.63 3.46
N ARG A 41 -7.24 -4.32 4.26
CA ARG A 41 -7.21 -3.23 5.23
C ARG A 41 -6.17 -3.47 6.33
N GLU A 42 -6.15 -4.66 6.90
CA GLU A 42 -5.16 -5.05 7.92
C GLU A 42 -3.73 -4.91 7.38
N ALA A 43 -3.48 -5.42 6.18
CA ALA A 43 -2.15 -5.36 5.56
C ALA A 43 -1.73 -3.92 5.23
N LEU A 44 -2.67 -3.06 4.80
CA LEU A 44 -2.40 -1.64 4.58
C LEU A 44 -2.05 -0.91 5.88
N LEU A 45 -2.85 -1.07 6.94
CA LEU A 45 -2.63 -0.39 8.22
C LEU A 45 -1.33 -0.86 8.92
N ALA A 46 -0.96 -2.13 8.74
CA ALA A 46 0.31 -2.67 9.23
C ALA A 46 1.54 -2.26 8.38
N GLY A 47 1.32 -1.67 7.20
CA GLY A 47 2.37 -1.46 6.20
C GLY A 47 3.02 -2.77 5.75
N ASP A 48 2.26 -3.87 5.74
CA ASP A 48 2.75 -5.20 5.38
C ASP A 48 2.85 -5.34 3.85
N VAL A 49 3.91 -4.74 3.30
CA VAL A 49 4.14 -4.70 1.84
C VAL A 49 4.42 -6.08 1.25
N VAL A 50 4.87 -7.05 2.06
CA VAL A 50 5.07 -8.43 1.62
C VAL A 50 3.71 -9.07 1.38
N ARG A 51 2.82 -9.01 2.38
CA ARG A 51 1.46 -9.54 2.28
C ARG A 51 0.67 -8.86 1.15
N LEU A 52 0.75 -7.53 1.02
CA LEU A 52 0.11 -6.81 -0.08
C LEU A 52 0.63 -7.25 -1.45
N TYR A 53 1.94 -7.48 -1.59
CA TYR A 53 2.54 -7.96 -2.82
C TYR A 53 2.08 -9.38 -3.17
N GLU A 54 2.06 -10.28 -2.19
CA GLU A 54 1.58 -11.66 -2.32
C GLU A 54 0.09 -11.72 -2.69
N MET A 55 -0.73 -10.80 -2.17
CA MET A 55 -2.13 -10.62 -2.55
C MET A 55 -2.33 -10.13 -4.00
N GLY A 56 -1.25 -9.74 -4.68
CA GLY A 56 -1.28 -9.32 -6.09
C GLY A 56 -1.06 -7.83 -6.32
N ALA A 57 -0.75 -7.04 -5.28
CA ALA A 57 -0.52 -5.61 -5.47
C ALA A 57 0.75 -5.39 -6.31
N HIS A 58 0.73 -4.32 -7.09
CA HIS A 58 1.82 -3.99 -7.99
C HIS A 58 2.93 -3.25 -7.22
N GLU A 59 4.17 -3.71 -7.33
CA GLU A 59 5.31 -3.19 -6.56
C GLU A 59 5.54 -1.69 -6.76
N TYR A 60 5.44 -1.19 -7.99
CA TYR A 60 5.53 0.24 -8.27
C TYR A 60 4.46 1.07 -7.55
N LEU A 61 3.24 0.55 -7.41
CA LEU A 61 2.15 1.24 -6.72
C LEU A 61 2.31 1.17 -5.19
N LEU A 62 2.86 0.07 -4.66
CA LEU A 62 3.22 0.02 -3.24
C LEU A 62 4.35 0.99 -2.89
N MET A 63 5.32 1.17 -3.79
CA MET A 63 6.41 2.13 -3.61
C MET A 63 5.91 3.58 -3.50
N THR A 64 4.75 3.94 -4.09
CA THR A 64 4.21 5.29 -3.93
C THR A 64 3.81 5.58 -2.50
N LEU A 65 3.34 4.57 -1.75
CA LEU A 65 3.01 4.70 -0.32
C LEU A 65 4.26 5.08 0.48
N ALA A 66 5.34 4.33 0.27
CA ALA A 66 6.63 4.54 0.90
C ALA A 66 7.29 5.88 0.50
N ARG A 67 7.11 6.31 -0.74
CA ARG A 67 7.60 7.61 -1.23
C ARG A 67 7.02 8.78 -0.44
N PHE A 68 5.77 8.66 0.00
CA PHE A 68 5.05 9.73 0.69
C PHE A 68 4.93 9.55 2.20
N GLY A 69 5.56 8.52 2.78
CA GLY A 69 5.55 8.35 4.23
C GLY A 69 4.22 7.87 4.81
N VAL A 70 3.29 7.38 3.98
CA VAL A 70 1.95 6.99 4.44
C VAL A 70 1.93 5.56 4.97
N LEU A 71 0.96 5.23 5.82
CA LEU A 71 0.76 3.88 6.36
C LEU A 71 2.01 3.30 7.07
N GLY A 72 2.79 4.16 7.71
CA GLY A 72 4.01 3.77 8.43
C GLY A 72 5.13 3.27 7.52
N LEU A 73 5.08 3.57 6.22
CA LEU A 73 6.09 3.18 5.25
C LEU A 73 6.99 4.34 4.87
N ASP A 74 8.29 4.09 4.84
CA ASP A 74 9.27 4.91 4.15
C ASP A 74 10.02 4.07 3.10
N LEU A 75 10.84 4.73 2.28
CA LEU A 75 11.60 4.06 1.22
C LEU A 75 12.57 3.00 1.77
N GLN A 76 13.13 3.19 2.97
CA GLN A 76 14.07 2.23 3.55
C GLN A 76 13.33 0.95 3.96
N THR A 77 12.29 1.11 4.77
CA THR A 77 11.44 0.05 5.29
C THR A 77 10.76 -0.72 4.16
N TYR A 78 10.29 -0.02 3.12
CA TYR A 78 9.75 -0.65 1.92
C TYR A 78 10.78 -1.56 1.24
N ASN A 79 11.97 -1.03 0.96
CA ASN A 79 13.02 -1.78 0.26
C ASN A 79 13.54 -2.97 1.07
N GLU A 80 13.57 -2.87 2.40
CA GLU A 80 13.94 -3.96 3.29
C GLU A 80 12.87 -5.06 3.32
N ARG A 81 11.58 -4.68 3.38
CA ARG A 81 10.46 -5.62 3.45
C ARG A 81 10.20 -6.31 2.12
N ILE A 82 10.11 -5.56 1.01
CA ILE A 82 9.76 -6.13 -0.31
C ILE A 82 10.80 -7.15 -0.82
N ARG A 83 12.06 -7.02 -0.40
CA ARG A 83 13.12 -8.00 -0.70
C ARG A 83 12.94 -9.35 -0.03
N ARG A 84 12.05 -9.45 0.98
CA ARG A 84 11.69 -10.70 1.64
C ARG A 84 10.53 -11.41 0.95
N ALA A 85 9.81 -10.73 0.06
CA ALA A 85 8.74 -11.33 -0.70
C ALA A 85 9.30 -12.32 -1.72
N ASP A 86 8.56 -13.40 -1.96
CA ASP A 86 8.92 -14.35 -3.01
C ASP A 86 8.87 -13.66 -4.38
N PRO A 87 9.93 -13.76 -5.21
CA PRO A 87 9.94 -13.09 -6.50
C PRO A 87 8.82 -13.63 -7.40
N LYS A 88 7.88 -12.77 -7.82
CA LYS A 88 6.85 -13.16 -8.82
C LYS A 88 7.43 -13.53 -10.18
N TYR A 89 8.61 -13.02 -10.50
CA TYR A 89 9.27 -13.24 -11.78
C TYR A 89 10.66 -13.83 -11.52
N VAL A 90 10.79 -15.14 -11.70
CA VAL A 90 12.08 -15.81 -11.81
C VAL A 90 12.37 -15.96 -13.30
N TYR A 91 13.39 -15.25 -13.79
CA TYR A 91 13.90 -15.41 -15.16
C TYR A 91 14.94 -16.52 -15.22
#